data_AF-A0A2Z6R9J6-F1
#
_entry.id   AF-A0A2Z6R9J6-F1
#
_cell.length_a   1.000
_cell.length_b   1.000
_cell.length_c   1.000
_cell.angle_alpha   90.00
_cell.angle_beta   90.00
_cell.angle_gamma   90.00
#
_symmetry.space_group_name_H-M   'P 1'
#
loop_
_entity.id
_entity.type
_entity.pdbx_description
1 polymer ?
#
loop_
_entity_poly.entity_id
_entity_poly.type
_entity_poly.pdbx_seq_one_letter_code
_entity_poly.pdbx_strand_id
1 'polypeptide(L)'
;MSTTFEKYPGQDILISYLKKQSNRSYYGFLNLHRDVIIDSLTLDLYYDDLNNAWISNYIREVENTFSDQEIVKALKNKINLECSNYKKELQIYWQKIIKEYHEKENLIPKTKSYLKPPPTIKIPTNDLSETSQLQKKKLNMINNDNDTDNLPIGKS
;
A
#
# COMPACT_ATOMS: atom_id res chain seq x y z
N MET A 1 -12.04 -5.33 26.58
CA MET A 1 -10.77 -4.81 26.03
C MET A 1 -11.13 -3.91 24.87
N SER A 2 -10.79 -2.62 24.93
CA SER A 2 -11.03 -1.68 23.85
C SER A 2 -9.86 -1.77 22.88
N THR A 3 -10.03 -2.49 21.77
CA THR A 3 -9.10 -2.44 20.66
C THR A 3 -9.17 -1.04 20.05
N THR A 4 -8.20 -0.18 20.36
CA THR A 4 -7.98 1.06 19.65
C THR A 4 -7.44 0.70 18.27
N PHE A 5 -8.36 0.45 17.33
CA PHE A 5 -7.99 0.32 15.92
C PHE A 5 -7.42 1.65 15.45
N GLU A 6 -6.25 1.60 14.80
CA GLU A 6 -5.69 2.78 14.15
C GLU A 6 -6.71 3.35 13.18
N LYS A 7 -6.99 4.63 13.37
CA LYS A 7 -7.89 5.40 12.52
C LYS A 7 -7.26 5.56 11.15
N TYR A 8 -7.94 5.09 10.11
CA TYR A 8 -7.49 5.28 8.74
C TYR A 8 -7.93 6.66 8.22
N PRO A 9 -7.18 7.26 7.28
CA PRO A 9 -7.55 8.55 6.72
C PRO A 9 -8.93 8.47 6.03
N GLY A 10 -9.80 9.43 6.31
CA GLY A 10 -11.17 9.47 5.77
C GLY A 10 -12.24 8.73 6.61
N GLN A 11 -11.88 8.03 7.69
CA GLN A 11 -12.84 7.31 8.54
C GLN A 11 -13.97 8.20 9.08
N ASP A 12 -13.65 9.38 9.60
CA ASP A 12 -14.66 10.31 10.15
C ASP A 12 -15.66 10.78 9.09
N ILE A 13 -15.16 10.99 7.87
CA ILE A 13 -15.97 11.45 6.74
C ILE A 13 -16.95 10.34 6.34
N LEU A 14 -16.48 9.09 6.29
CA LEU A 14 -17.34 7.93 6.03
C LEU A 14 -18.40 7.75 7.14
N ILE A 15 -18.01 7.82 8.41
CA ILE A 15 -18.97 7.73 9.55
C ILE A 15 -19.99 8.87 9.46
N SER A 16 -19.54 10.09 9.18
CA SER A 16 -20.43 11.25 9.00
C SER A 16 -21.39 11.05 7.83
N TYR A 17 -20.91 10.54 6.70
CA TYR A 17 -21.72 10.22 5.52
C TYR A 17 -22.80 9.19 5.86
N LEU A 18 -22.44 8.09 6.54
CA LEU A 18 -23.38 7.05 6.94
C LEU A 18 -24.49 7.59 7.85
N LYS A 19 -24.16 8.51 8.77
CA LYS A 19 -25.13 9.09 9.70
C LYS A 19 -26.07 10.10 9.06
N LYS A 20 -25.55 10.92 8.12
CA LYS A 20 -26.29 12.04 7.52
C LYS A 20 -27.06 11.67 6.27
N GLN A 21 -26.57 10.72 5.48
CA GLN A 21 -27.11 10.44 4.17
C GLN A 21 -28.27 9.44 4.24
N SER A 22 -29.41 9.82 3.66
CA SER A 22 -30.56 8.91 3.49
C SER A 22 -30.26 7.81 2.47
N ASN A 23 -29.63 8.18 1.35
CA ASN A 23 -29.13 7.25 0.35
C ASN A 23 -27.63 6.96 0.54
N ARG A 24 -27.32 5.94 1.36
CA ARG A 24 -25.94 5.47 1.61
C ARG A 24 -25.47 4.63 0.43
N SER A 25 -24.91 5.29 -0.58
CA SER A 25 -24.32 4.64 -1.75
C SER A 25 -22.81 4.60 -1.59
N TYR A 26 -22.19 3.49 -1.97
CA TYR A 26 -20.73 3.37 -2.01
C TYR A 26 -20.17 4.25 -3.11
N TYR A 27 -20.68 4.12 -4.34
CA TYR A 27 -20.25 4.95 -5.46
C TYR A 27 -20.53 6.43 -5.24
N GLY A 28 -21.67 6.76 -4.62
CA GLY A 28 -22.01 8.13 -4.23
C GLY A 28 -21.03 8.71 -3.20
N PHE A 29 -20.66 7.93 -2.18
CA PHE A 29 -19.64 8.32 -1.21
C PHE A 29 -18.29 8.62 -1.89
N LEU A 30 -17.85 7.73 -2.78
CA LEU A 30 -16.58 7.90 -3.49
C LEU A 30 -16.53 9.23 -4.26
N ASN A 31 -17.58 9.52 -5.03
CA ASN A 31 -17.62 10.75 -5.82
C ASN A 31 -17.71 12.02 -4.97
N LEU A 32 -18.44 11.97 -3.84
CA LEU A 32 -18.63 13.13 -2.98
C LEU A 32 -17.38 13.51 -2.19
N HIS A 33 -16.56 12.52 -1.82
CA HIS A 33 -15.39 12.69 -0.95
C HIS A 33 -14.08 12.34 -1.64
N ARG A 34 -14.03 12.69 -2.94
CA ARG A 34 -12.93 12.34 -3.83
C ARG A 34 -11.58 12.88 -3.39
N ASP A 35 -11.57 14.13 -2.92
CA ASP A 35 -10.41 14.82 -2.35
C ASP A 35 -9.83 14.06 -1.16
N VAL A 36 -10.69 13.72 -0.19
CA VAL A 36 -10.32 12.94 1.00
C VAL A 36 -9.76 11.57 0.61
N ILE A 37 -10.35 10.94 -0.40
CA ILE A 37 -9.87 9.65 -0.92
C ILE A 37 -8.47 9.82 -1.51
N ILE A 38 -8.21 10.84 -2.32
CA ILE A 38 -6.88 11.05 -2.92
C ILE A 38 -5.83 11.31 -1.83
N ASP A 39 -6.16 12.15 -0.85
CA ASP A 39 -5.24 12.51 0.22
C ASP A 39 -4.97 11.34 1.19
N SER A 40 -5.78 10.28 1.13
CA SER A 40 -5.60 9.04 1.91
C SER A 40 -4.69 8.00 1.26
N LEU A 41 -4.29 8.19 0.00
CA LEU A 41 -3.55 7.18 -0.76
C LEU A 41 -2.07 7.16 -0.42
N THR A 42 -1.48 5.98 -0.61
CA THR A 42 -0.03 5.71 -0.48
C THR A 42 0.56 5.28 -1.83
N LEU A 43 1.89 5.20 -1.96
CA LEU A 43 2.56 5.00 -3.26
C LEU A 43 2.30 3.65 -3.96
N ASP A 44 1.87 2.60 -3.24
CA ASP A 44 1.62 1.26 -3.80
C ASP A 44 0.13 1.05 -4.11
N LEU A 45 -0.31 1.41 -5.33
CA LEU A 45 -1.73 1.43 -5.69
C LEU A 45 -2.05 0.52 -6.87
N TYR A 46 -2.82 -0.53 -6.61
CA TYR A 46 -3.60 -1.22 -7.63
C TYR A 46 -5.10 -0.94 -7.44
N TYR A 47 -5.82 -0.73 -8.53
CA TYR A 47 -7.19 -0.23 -8.47
C TYR A 47 -8.15 -1.21 -7.78
N ASP A 48 -7.96 -2.52 -7.97
CA ASP A 48 -8.78 -3.56 -7.32
C ASP A 48 -8.52 -3.58 -5.80
N ASP A 49 -7.25 -3.46 -5.38
CA ASP A 49 -6.88 -3.44 -3.96
C ASP A 49 -7.46 -2.23 -3.24
N LEU A 50 -7.41 -1.06 -3.88
CA LEU A 50 -8.03 0.16 -3.37
C LEU A 50 -9.54 0.00 -3.22
N ASN A 51 -10.20 -0.51 -4.26
CA ASN A 51 -11.64 -0.72 -4.20
C ASN A 51 -12.03 -1.69 -3.08
N ASN A 52 -11.31 -2.80 -2.94
CA ASN A 52 -11.57 -3.80 -1.91
C ASN A 52 -11.32 -3.25 -0.50
N ALA A 53 -10.26 -2.47 -0.32
CA ALA A 53 -9.97 -1.82 0.96
C ALA A 53 -11.08 -0.83 1.35
N TRP A 54 -11.52 0.02 0.41
CA TRP A 54 -12.58 0.98 0.65
C TRP A 54 -13.95 0.33 0.89
N ILE A 55 -14.29 -0.73 0.16
CA ILE A 55 -15.51 -1.54 0.43
C ILE A 55 -15.44 -2.14 1.84
N SER A 56 -14.31 -2.73 2.21
CA SER A 56 -14.12 -3.35 3.53
C SER A 56 -14.27 -2.33 4.66
N ASN A 57 -13.67 -1.15 4.49
CA ASN A 57 -13.83 -0.03 5.41
C ASN A 57 -15.30 0.42 5.49
N TYR A 58 -15.98 0.56 4.36
CA TYR A 58 -17.40 0.94 4.31
C TYR A 58 -18.28 -0.05 5.07
N ILE A 59 -18.12 -1.35 4.81
CA ILE A 59 -18.88 -2.41 5.47
C ILE A 59 -18.63 -2.39 6.98
N ARG A 60 -17.36 -2.27 7.39
CA ARG A 60 -16.99 -2.18 8.80
C ARG A 60 -17.66 -0.98 9.49
N GLU A 61 -17.64 0.19 8.87
CA GLU A 61 -18.28 1.37 9.48
C GLU A 61 -19.81 1.27 9.50
N VAL A 62 -20.42 0.55 8.54
CA VAL A 62 -21.85 0.21 8.60
C VAL A 62 -22.14 -0.65 9.83
N GLU A 63 -21.38 -1.71 10.05
CA GLU A 63 -21.53 -2.59 11.22
C GLU A 63 -21.32 -1.85 12.55
N ASN A 64 -20.36 -0.93 12.59
CA ASN A 64 -20.08 -0.11 13.78
C ASN A 64 -21.14 0.97 14.02
N THR A 65 -21.79 1.46 12.96
CA THR A 65 -22.73 2.59 13.05
C THR A 65 -24.16 2.14 13.35
N PHE A 66 -24.57 0.96 12.88
CA PHE A 66 -25.95 0.49 12.97
C PHE A 66 -26.06 -0.80 13.80
N SER A 67 -26.88 -0.78 14.85
CA SER A 67 -27.15 -1.97 15.68
C SER A 67 -28.20 -2.90 15.07
N ASP A 68 -29.09 -2.35 14.23
CA ASP A 68 -30.15 -3.10 13.54
C ASP A 68 -29.55 -3.99 12.44
N GLN A 69 -29.67 -5.30 12.62
CA GLN A 69 -29.09 -6.29 11.71
C GLN A 69 -29.75 -6.30 10.32
N GLU A 70 -31.04 -5.97 10.22
CA GLU A 70 -31.72 -5.90 8.93
C GLU A 70 -31.26 -4.68 8.14
N ILE A 71 -31.02 -3.54 8.81
CA ILE A 71 -30.42 -2.36 8.18
C ILE A 71 -29.00 -2.67 7.70
N VAL A 72 -28.17 -3.28 8.55
CA VAL A 72 -26.80 -3.68 8.21
C VAL A 72 -26.79 -4.61 6.99
N LYS A 73 -27.64 -5.64 6.99
CA LYS A 73 -27.76 -6.61 5.90
C LYS A 73 -28.22 -5.94 4.61
N ALA A 74 -29.22 -5.07 4.67
CA ALA A 74 -29.72 -4.33 3.50
C ALA A 74 -28.63 -3.45 2.88
N LEU A 75 -27.85 -2.74 3.69
CA LEU A 75 -26.75 -1.90 3.23
C LEU A 75 -25.62 -2.72 2.61
N LYS A 76 -25.21 -3.84 3.22
CA LYS A 76 -24.20 -4.74 2.64
C LYS A 76 -24.64 -5.28 1.27
N ASN A 77 -25.88 -5.75 1.17
CA ASN A 77 -26.43 -6.25 -0.09
C ASN A 77 -26.43 -5.16 -1.18
N LYS A 78 -26.79 -3.93 -0.79
CA LYS A 78 -26.77 -2.78 -1.70
C LYS A 78 -25.35 -2.45 -2.16
N ILE A 79 -24.36 -2.43 -1.26
CA ILE A 79 -22.95 -2.19 -1.63
C ILE A 79 -22.48 -3.24 -2.63
N ASN A 80 -22.76 -4.52 -2.37
CA ASN A 80 -22.40 -5.62 -3.28
C ASN A 80 -23.06 -5.46 -4.65
N LEU A 81 -24.34 -5.08 -4.68
CA LEU A 81 -25.07 -4.84 -5.91
C LEU A 81 -24.51 -3.64 -6.68
N GLU A 82 -24.22 -2.52 -6.01
CA GLU A 82 -23.58 -1.35 -6.61
C GLU A 82 -22.21 -1.71 -7.20
N CYS A 83 -21.38 -2.45 -6.47
CA CYS A 83 -20.06 -2.85 -6.95
C CYS A 83 -20.13 -3.76 -8.17
N SER A 84 -21.12 -4.65 -8.22
CA SER A 84 -21.38 -5.52 -9.36
C SER A 84 -21.87 -4.72 -10.58
N ASN A 85 -22.85 -3.84 -10.38
CA ASN A 85 -23.48 -3.07 -11.46
C ASN A 85 -22.55 -2.01 -12.05
N TYR A 86 -21.71 -1.39 -11.22
CA TYR A 86 -20.81 -0.30 -11.60
C TYR A 86 -19.35 -0.75 -11.73
N LYS A 87 -19.10 -2.02 -12.05
CA LYS A 87 -17.74 -2.58 -12.08
C LYS A 87 -16.80 -1.79 -13.00
N LYS A 88 -17.26 -1.40 -14.19
CA LYS A 88 -16.45 -0.64 -15.16
C LYS A 88 -16.23 0.80 -14.71
N GLU A 89 -17.26 1.42 -14.16
CA GLU A 89 -17.26 2.78 -13.66
C GLU A 89 -16.33 2.92 -12.45
N LEU A 90 -16.35 1.95 -11.54
CA LEU A 90 -15.44 1.86 -10.39
C LEU A 90 -14.00 1.68 -10.84
N GLN A 91 -13.75 0.81 -11.83
CA GLN A 91 -12.41 0.66 -12.40
C GLN A 91 -11.91 1.99 -12.98
N ILE A 92 -12.71 2.66 -13.81
CA ILE A 92 -12.38 3.96 -14.41
C ILE A 92 -12.17 5.02 -13.32
N TYR A 93 -13.02 5.02 -12.28
CA TYR A 93 -12.90 5.92 -11.15
C TYR A 93 -11.55 5.76 -10.46
N TRP A 94 -11.18 4.53 -10.04
CA TRP A 94 -9.94 4.29 -9.33
C TRP A 94 -8.70 4.58 -10.18
N GLN A 95 -8.74 4.27 -11.48
CA GLN A 95 -7.65 4.66 -12.40
C GLN A 95 -7.47 6.18 -12.46
N LYS A 96 -8.55 6.96 -12.48
CA LYS A 96 -8.49 8.42 -12.44
C LYS A 96 -7.95 8.94 -11.11
N ILE A 97 -8.34 8.32 -10.00
CA ILE A 97 -7.87 8.65 -8.66
C ILE A 97 -6.35 8.44 -8.54
N ILE A 98 -5.87 7.27 -8.98
CA ILE A 98 -4.44 6.94 -8.98
C ILE A 98 -3.65 7.92 -9.85
N LYS A 99 -4.16 8.23 -11.05
CA LYS A 99 -3.53 9.22 -11.94
C LYS A 99 -3.40 10.59 -11.26
N GLU A 100 -4.46 11.08 -10.63
CA GLU A 100 -4.44 12.38 -9.95
C GLU A 100 -3.53 12.39 -8.73
N TYR A 101 -3.49 11.30 -7.96
CA TYR A 101 -2.56 11.14 -6.85
C TYR A 101 -1.11 11.29 -7.32
N HIS A 102 -0.73 10.60 -8.40
CA HIS A 102 0.62 10.71 -8.96
C HIS A 102 0.91 12.11 -9.52
N GLU A 103 -0.08 12.77 -10.13
CA GLU A 103 0.07 14.17 -10.58
C GLU A 103 0.33 15.09 -9.39
N LYS A 104 -0.42 14.95 -8.28
CA LYS A 104 -0.20 15.74 -7.06
C LYS A 104 1.16 15.46 -6.42
N GLU A 105 1.56 14.20 -6.27
CA GLU A 105 2.86 13.81 -5.69
C GLU A 105 4.04 14.33 -6.51
N ASN A 106 3.96 14.28 -7.84
CA ASN A 106 5.02 14.78 -8.72
C ASN A 106 5.17 16.32 -8.68
N LEU A 107 4.13 17.05 -8.26
CA LEU A 107 4.17 18.50 -8.07
C LEU A 107 4.76 18.91 -6.71
N ILE A 108 4.91 17.98 -5.77
CA ILE A 108 5.58 18.22 -4.50
C ILE A 108 7.09 18.07 -4.75
N PRO A 109 7.91 19.14 -4.63
CA PRO A 109 9.36 18.99 -4.70
C PRO A 109 9.78 17.94 -3.67
N LYS A 110 10.57 16.94 -4.10
CA LYS A 110 11.07 15.84 -3.26
C LYS A 110 11.89 16.37 -2.06
N THR A 111 11.21 16.89 -1.05
CA THR A 111 11.82 17.47 0.16
C THR A 111 11.67 16.54 1.37
N LYS A 112 11.29 15.28 1.14
CA LYS A 112 11.37 14.23 2.15
C LYS A 112 12.40 13.20 1.71
N SER A 113 13.66 13.64 1.62
CA SER A 113 14.78 12.71 1.71
C SER A 113 14.78 12.19 3.14
N TYR A 114 14.57 10.88 3.28
CA TYR A 114 15.04 9.99 4.34
C TYR A 114 15.23 10.62 5.72
N LEU A 115 14.46 10.12 6.68
CA LEU A 115 14.83 10.06 8.10
C LEU A 115 16.36 9.84 8.22
N LYS A 116 17.12 10.92 8.41
CA LYS A 116 18.46 10.81 8.95
C LYS A 116 18.25 10.49 10.42
N PRO A 117 18.72 9.33 10.93
CA PRO A 117 18.74 9.15 12.38
C PRO A 117 19.55 10.31 13.00
N PRO A 118 19.17 10.80 14.19
CA PRO A 118 19.87 11.92 14.81
C PRO A 118 21.34 11.55 15.02
N PRO A 119 22.28 12.51 14.89
CA PRO A 119 23.68 12.23 15.12
C PRO A 119 23.84 11.83 16.59
N THR A 120 24.25 10.57 16.80
CA THR A 120 24.65 10.10 18.12
C THR A 120 25.90 10.87 18.51
N ILE A 121 25.78 11.68 19.56
CA ILE A 121 26.89 12.35 20.23
C ILE A 121 27.82 11.24 20.77
N LYS A 122 29.00 11.08 20.17
CA LYS A 122 30.11 10.31 20.75
C LYS A 122 31.17 11.31 21.19
N ILE A 123 31.22 11.54 22.50
CA ILE A 123 32.34 12.23 23.17
C ILE A 123 33.54 11.26 23.19
N PRO A 124 34.78 11.74 23.00
CA PRO A 124 35.91 10.91 22.61
C PRO A 124 36.66 10.33 23.82
N THR A 125 37.16 9.11 23.67
CA THR A 125 38.31 8.62 24.46
C THR A 125 39.36 8.10 23.49
N ASN A 126 40.46 8.84 23.43
CA ASN A 126 41.71 8.50 22.77
C ASN A 126 42.33 7.25 23.40
N ASP A 127 42.75 6.30 22.58
CA ASP A 127 44.10 5.71 22.56
C ASP A 127 44.15 4.76 21.35
N LEU A 128 44.84 5.13 20.27
CA LEU A 128 46.28 5.00 20.02
C LEU A 128 46.58 3.73 19.20
N SER A 129 47.12 3.97 17.99
CA SER A 129 47.96 3.08 17.17
C SER A 129 47.26 1.88 16.51
N GLU A 130 47.46 1.49 15.25
CA GLU A 130 48.36 1.85 14.16
C GLU A 130 47.79 1.17 12.89
N THR A 131 47.98 1.83 11.73
CA THR A 131 48.11 1.27 10.36
C THR A 131 47.27 0.06 9.90
N SER A 132 46.62 0.20 8.74
CA SER A 132 47.18 -0.29 7.46
C SER A 132 46.09 -0.45 6.40
N GLN A 133 46.55 -0.37 5.15
CA GLN A 133 45.79 -0.18 3.94
C GLN A 133 45.21 -1.47 3.36
N LEU A 134 44.14 -1.29 2.57
CA LEU A 134 43.85 -1.98 1.31
C LEU A 134 43.29 -3.41 1.32
N GLN A 135 42.29 -3.62 0.44
CA GLN A 135 42.08 -4.75 -0.51
C GLN A 135 40.58 -5.08 -0.58
N LYS A 136 39.78 -4.48 -1.48
CA LYS A 136 39.64 -4.82 -2.92
C LYS A 136 39.83 -6.30 -3.25
N LYS A 137 38.67 -6.93 -3.53
CA LYS A 137 38.39 -7.91 -4.60
C LYS A 137 39.09 -9.28 -4.48
N LYS A 138 38.29 -10.33 -4.27
CA LYS A 138 38.51 -11.59 -5.01
C LYS A 138 37.25 -12.47 -5.11
N LEU A 139 36.75 -12.54 -6.34
CA LEU A 139 36.07 -13.69 -6.92
C LEU A 139 37.11 -14.81 -7.10
N ASN A 140 36.80 -16.03 -6.66
CA ASN A 140 37.43 -17.33 -6.97
C ASN A 140 36.29 -18.34 -6.66
N MET A 141 35.74 -19.22 -7.49
CA MET A 141 36.21 -20.11 -8.56
C MET A 141 37.46 -20.95 -8.25
N ILE A 142 37.36 -22.20 -8.69
CA ILE A 142 38.33 -23.31 -8.79
C ILE A 142 38.60 -24.05 -7.45
N ASN A 143 38.37 -25.36 -7.33
CA ASN A 143 39.18 -26.46 -7.91
C ASN A 143 38.42 -27.82 -7.84
N ASN A 144 38.28 -28.59 -8.94
CA ASN A 144 39.28 -29.51 -9.54
C ASN A 144 39.40 -30.81 -8.69
N ASP A 145 39.46 -32.06 -9.17
CA ASP A 145 40.00 -32.65 -10.41
C ASP A 145 39.48 -34.09 -10.62
N ASN A 146 39.83 -34.63 -11.81
CA ASN A 146 40.21 -36.02 -12.17
C ASN A 146 39.28 -36.63 -13.23
N ASP A 147 39.62 -36.48 -14.52
CA ASP A 147 40.46 -37.40 -15.33
C ASP A 147 39.90 -38.85 -15.32
N THR A 148 39.61 -39.50 -16.44
CA THR A 148 40.61 -39.86 -17.47
C THR A 148 39.89 -40.38 -18.73
N ASP A 149 40.36 -39.94 -19.90
CA ASP A 149 40.49 -40.59 -21.21
C ASP A 149 39.51 -41.69 -21.68
N ASN A 150 38.82 -41.43 -22.79
CA ASN A 150 39.21 -41.88 -24.14
C ASN A 150 38.00 -41.92 -25.10
N LEU A 151 38.04 -41.05 -26.12
CA LEU A 151 37.44 -41.24 -27.44
C LEU A 151 38.21 -42.42 -28.14
N PRO A 152 37.77 -43.04 -29.27
CA PRO A 152 36.82 -42.46 -30.23
C PRO A 152 35.96 -43.40 -31.11
N ILE A 153 35.09 -42.73 -31.90
CA ILE A 153 34.63 -43.09 -33.27
C ILE A 153 33.78 -44.37 -33.39
N GLY A 154 32.64 -44.41 -34.09
CA GLY A 154 32.00 -43.44 -34.97
C GLY A 154 30.73 -44.05 -35.59
N LYS A 155 30.00 -43.17 -36.29
CA LYS A 155 29.19 -43.35 -37.51
C LYS A 155 28.72 -44.78 -37.86
N SER A 156 27.45 -45.05 -38.13
CA SER A 156 26.43 -44.28 -38.85
C SER A 156 25.02 -44.64 -38.38
#